data_AF-A0A265QC62-F1
#
_entry.id   AF-A0A265QC62-F1
#
_cell.length_a   1.000
_cell.length_b   1.000
_cell.length_c   1.000
_cell.angle_alpha   90.00
_cell.angle_beta   90.00
_cell.angle_gamma   90.00
#
_symmetry.space_group_name_H-M   'P 1'
#
loop_
_entity.id
_entity.type
_entity.pdbx_description
1 polymer ?
#
loop_
_entity_poly.entity_id
_entity_poly.type
_entity_poly.pdbx_seq_one_letter_code
_entity_poly.pdbx_strand_id
1 'polypeptide(L)'
;MIGATMGISGIILTMFPAATRELEFTNLVNKRYKNYHFKEIIEKNDIVFDYILRQGPCTTRNAIAILKHLGYPVEIHEKAMMVGAERYLIKQNWIYIDFMEA
;
A
#
# COMPACT_ATOMS: atom_id res chain seq x y z
N MET A 1 -12.56 9.85 -10.56
CA MET A 1 -12.99 11.20 -10.13
C MET A 1 -14.47 11.32 -10.44
N ILE A 2 -15.32 11.42 -9.43
CA ILE A 2 -16.75 11.65 -9.60
C ILE A 2 -17.14 12.61 -8.48
N GLY A 3 -17.60 13.82 -8.82
CA GLY A 3 -17.96 14.84 -7.85
C GLY A 3 -19.39 14.65 -7.39
N ALA A 4 -19.62 14.54 -6.08
CA ALA A 4 -20.95 14.60 -5.50
C ALA A 4 -21.00 15.80 -4.55
N THR A 5 -21.77 16.82 -4.92
CA THR A 5 -22.04 18.00 -4.10
C THR A 5 -23.37 17.78 -3.39
N MET A 6 -23.36 17.58 -2.08
CA MET A 6 -24.60 17.61 -1.27
C MET A 6 -24.53 18.84 -0.36
N GLY A 7 -25.40 19.81 -0.65
CA GLY A 7 -25.52 21.04 0.12
C GLY A 7 -26.57 20.92 1.22
N ILE A 8 -26.20 21.30 2.43
CA ILE A 8 -27.13 21.70 3.50
C ILE A 8 -26.71 23.11 3.95
N SER A 9 -27.71 23.98 4.10
CA SER A 9 -27.60 25.41 4.34
C SER A 9 -26.48 25.81 5.31
N GLY A 10 -25.50 26.58 4.82
CA GLY A 10 -24.65 27.44 5.63
C GLY A 10 -23.15 27.11 5.69
N ILE A 11 -22.71 25.87 5.47
CA ILE A 11 -21.29 25.50 5.44
C ILE A 11 -21.08 24.47 4.33
N ILE A 12 -20.38 24.84 3.26
CA ILE A 12 -19.91 23.86 2.26
C ILE A 12 -18.76 23.09 2.91
N LEU A 13 -19.04 21.90 3.43
CA LEU A 13 -18.01 20.99 3.91
C LEU A 13 -17.38 20.29 2.70
N THR A 14 -16.37 20.90 2.09
CA THR A 14 -15.63 20.30 0.98
C THR A 14 -14.66 19.25 1.53
N MET A 15 -14.92 17.97 1.23
CA MET A 15 -14.01 16.87 1.55
C MET A 15 -13.12 16.55 0.36
N PHE A 16 -11.80 16.54 0.56
CA PHE A 16 -10.81 16.18 -0.46
C PHE A 16 -10.20 14.80 -0.17
N PRO A 17 -10.67 13.73 -0.83
CA PRO A 17 -10.04 12.42 -0.72
C PRO A 17 -8.72 12.40 -1.51
N ALA A 18 -7.67 11.84 -0.90
CA ALA A 18 -6.39 11.57 -1.55
C ALA A 18 -6.01 10.10 -1.32
N ALA A 19 -5.48 9.44 -2.35
CA ALA A 19 -5.02 8.06 -2.29
C ALA A 19 -3.52 8.02 -2.63
N THR A 20 -2.73 7.36 -1.79
CA THR A 20 -1.29 7.18 -2.01
C THR A 20 -0.85 5.79 -1.58
N ARG A 21 0.25 5.31 -2.16
CA ARG A 21 0.95 4.09 -1.72
C ARG A 21 2.17 4.42 -0.84
N GLU A 22 2.50 5.70 -0.67
CA GLU A 22 3.64 6.15 0.12
C GLU A 22 3.30 6.27 1.61
N LEU A 23 3.81 5.33 2.41
CA LEU A 23 3.61 5.33 3.85
C LEU A 23 4.21 6.59 4.52
N GLU A 24 5.34 7.09 4.02
CA GLU A 24 5.97 8.30 4.54
C GLU A 24 5.06 9.53 4.43
N PHE A 25 4.34 9.64 3.31
CA PHE A 25 3.34 10.69 3.12
C PHE A 25 2.21 10.59 4.15
N THR A 26 1.70 9.38 4.43
CA THR A 26 0.62 9.20 5.43
C THR A 26 1.03 9.69 6.83
N ASN A 27 2.32 9.56 7.18
CA ASN A 27 2.86 10.07 8.44
C ASN A 27 2.98 11.60 8.42
N LEU A 28 3.46 12.19 7.31
CA LEU A 28 3.62 13.64 7.16
C LEU A 28 2.29 14.39 7.29
N VAL A 29 1.20 13.84 6.74
CA VAL A 29 -0.10 14.52 6.69
C VAL A 29 -1.06 14.13 7.82
N ASN A 30 -0.65 13.26 8.75
CA ASN A 30 -1.53 12.69 9.79
C ASN A 30 -2.19 13.74 10.71
N LYS A 31 -1.62 14.95 10.81
CA LYS A 31 -2.21 16.07 11.57
C LYS A 31 -3.36 16.78 10.85
N ARG A 32 -3.44 16.65 9.51
CA ARG A 32 -4.41 17.35 8.66
C ARG A 32 -5.39 16.41 7.97
N TYR A 33 -5.01 15.16 7.75
CA TYR A 33 -5.83 14.14 7.10
C TYR A 33 -6.07 12.96 8.04
N LYS A 34 -7.27 12.40 7.99
CA LYS A 34 -7.55 11.09 8.59
C LYS A 34 -7.08 10.01 7.62
N ASN A 35 -6.12 9.20 8.05
CA ASN A 35 -5.61 8.08 7.25
C ASN A 35 -6.60 6.92 7.27
N TYR A 36 -6.77 6.28 6.10
CA TYR A 36 -7.51 5.04 5.95
C TYR A 36 -6.80 4.10 4.97
N HIS A 37 -7.02 2.79 5.11
CA HIS A 37 -6.47 1.77 4.21
C HIS A 37 -7.43 0.61 3.97
N PHE A 38 -7.21 -0.11 2.87
CA PHE A 38 -7.80 -1.42 2.61
C PHE A 38 -6.83 -2.52 3.04
N LYS A 39 -7.36 -3.72 3.30
CA LYS A 39 -6.57 -4.91 3.57
C LYS A 39 -6.80 -5.97 2.51
N GLU A 40 -5.75 -6.73 2.30
CA GLU A 40 -5.68 -7.90 1.46
C GLU A 40 -5.46 -9.16 2.32
N ILE A 41 -6.09 -10.25 1.90
CA ILE A 41 -5.90 -11.59 2.43
C ILE A 41 -5.20 -12.38 1.33
N ILE A 42 -4.04 -12.94 1.67
CA ILE A 42 -3.30 -13.82 0.77
C ILE A 42 -3.84 -15.23 0.98
N GLU A 43 -4.54 -15.75 -0.01
CA GLU A 43 -4.94 -17.15 -0.08
C GLU A 43 -3.94 -17.93 -0.95
N LYS A 44 -3.97 -19.28 -0.89
CA LYS A 44 -2.95 -20.15 -1.50
C LYS A 44 -2.56 -19.77 -2.93
N ASN A 45 -3.53 -19.34 -3.73
CA ASN A 45 -3.38 -19.01 -5.13
C ASN A 45 -4.04 -17.68 -5.51
N ASP A 46 -4.44 -16.81 -4.57
CA ASP A 46 -5.12 -15.55 -4.94
C ASP A 46 -4.93 -14.46 -3.87
N ILE A 47 -5.18 -13.21 -4.27
CA ILE A 47 -5.12 -12.03 -3.42
C ILE A 47 -6.52 -11.45 -3.35
N VAL A 48 -7.17 -11.66 -2.21
CA VAL A 48 -8.54 -11.20 -1.98
C VAL A 48 -8.49 -9.87 -1.22
N PHE A 49 -9.06 -8.83 -1.81
CA PHE A 49 -9.29 -7.58 -1.11
C PHE A 49 -10.65 -7.64 -0.42
N ASP A 50 -10.72 -7.24 0.85
CA ASP A 50 -12.01 -7.21 1.56
C ASP A 50 -12.84 -5.95 1.28
N TYR A 51 -12.25 -4.97 0.59
CA TYR A 51 -12.86 -3.68 0.26
C TYR A 51 -13.41 -2.89 1.47
N ILE A 52 -12.97 -3.22 2.69
CA ILE A 52 -13.37 -2.53 3.92
C ILE A 52 -12.36 -1.43 4.23
N LEU A 53 -12.85 -0.19 4.28
CA LEU A 53 -12.05 0.98 4.65
C LEU A 53 -11.78 0.97 6.17
N ARG A 54 -10.51 0.89 6.57
CA ARG A 54 -10.08 0.85 7.98
C ARG A 54 -9.32 2.10 8.35
N GLN A 55 -9.50 2.57 9.58
CA GLN A 55 -8.80 3.75 10.07
C GLN A 55 -7.31 3.47 10.32
N GLY A 56 -6.47 4.48 10.04
CA GLY A 56 -5.02 4.43 10.19
C GLY A 56 -4.29 4.09 8.89
N PRO A 57 -2.95 4.22 8.87
CA PRO A 57 -2.13 3.86 7.71
C PRO A 57 -2.10 2.33 7.51
N CYS A 58 -1.82 1.90 6.28
CA CYS A 58 -1.65 0.48 5.98
C CYS A 58 -0.39 -0.07 6.66
N THR A 59 -0.51 -1.21 7.34
CA THR A 59 0.62 -1.85 8.03
C THR A 59 1.22 -3.03 7.26
N THR A 60 0.58 -3.45 6.16
CA THR A 60 1.04 -4.56 5.31
C THR A 60 1.79 -4.04 4.09
N ARG A 61 2.78 -4.81 3.63
CA ARG A 61 3.56 -4.53 2.40
C ARG A 61 3.65 -5.80 1.57
N ASN A 62 2.57 -6.16 0.87
CA ASN A 62 2.47 -7.44 0.18
C ASN A 62 2.87 -7.38 -1.30
N ALA A 63 3.62 -6.36 -1.73
CA ALA A 63 4.09 -6.23 -3.11
C ALA A 63 4.87 -7.47 -3.60
N ILE A 64 5.68 -8.07 -2.71
CA ILE A 64 6.47 -9.27 -3.03
C ILE A 64 5.57 -10.52 -3.14
N ALA A 65 4.49 -10.59 -2.37
CA ALA A 65 3.50 -11.67 -2.48
C ALA A 65 2.69 -11.56 -3.78
N ILE A 66 2.41 -10.33 -4.24
CA ILE A 66 1.79 -10.09 -5.56
C ILE A 66 2.65 -10.63 -6.69
N LEU A 67 3.98 -10.43 -6.66
CA LEU A 67 4.87 -10.96 -7.70
C LEU A 67 4.78 -12.49 -7.82
N LYS A 68 4.75 -13.20 -6.69
CA LYS A 68 4.58 -14.66 -6.66
C LYS A 68 3.27 -15.09 -7.33
N HIS A 69 2.17 -14.38 -7.02
CA HIS A 69 0.86 -14.69 -7.58
C HIS A 69 0.76 -14.39 -9.08
N LEU A 70 1.47 -13.37 -9.58
CA LEU A 70 1.55 -13.04 -11.01
C LEU A 70 2.39 -14.05 -11.83
N GLY A 71 2.90 -15.12 -11.22
CA GLY A 71 3.68 -16.15 -11.91
C GLY A 71 5.13 -15.75 -12.19
N TYR A 72 5.67 -14.76 -11.48
CA TYR A 72 7.09 -14.45 -11.58
C TYR A 72 7.93 -15.62 -11.04
N PRO A 73 9.14 -15.84 -11.59
CA PRO A 73 10.07 -16.87 -11.12
C PRO A 73 10.25 -16.85 -9.60
N VAL A 74 10.30 -18.03 -8.98
CA VAL A 74 10.38 -18.19 -7.52
C VAL A 74 11.65 -17.52 -6.97
N GLU A 75 12.72 -17.52 -7.75
CA GLU A 75 14.01 -16.91 -7.43
C GLU A 75 13.89 -15.39 -7.24
N ILE A 76 13.00 -14.73 -8.00
CA ILE A 76 12.71 -13.30 -7.87
C ILE A 76 11.99 -13.04 -6.54
N HIS A 77 11.00 -13.88 -6.21
CA HIS A 77 10.26 -13.78 -4.96
C HIS A 77 11.17 -14.01 -3.75
N GLU A 78 12.00 -15.06 -3.77
CA GLU A 78 12.92 -15.40 -2.68
C GLU A 78 13.99 -14.32 -2.48
N LYS A 79 14.62 -13.84 -3.57
CA LYS A 79 15.58 -12.73 -3.49
C LYS A 79 14.93 -11.45 -2.94
N ALA A 80 13.73 -11.12 -3.40
CA ALA A 80 13.01 -9.93 -2.93
C ALA A 80 12.61 -10.04 -1.45
N MET A 81 12.17 -11.22 -1.00
CA MET A 81 11.85 -11.49 0.41
C MET A 81 13.07 -11.37 1.30
N MET A 82 14.21 -11.94 0.89
CA MET A 82 15.47 -11.88 1.63
C MET A 82 15.96 -10.44 1.80
N VAL A 83 16.06 -9.68 0.70
CA VAL A 83 16.50 -8.28 0.73
C VAL A 83 15.50 -7.38 1.49
N GLY A 84 14.20 -7.63 1.32
CA GLY A 84 13.15 -6.88 2.00
C GLY A 84 13.13 -7.10 3.51
N ALA A 85 13.28 -8.35 3.97
CA ALA A 85 13.28 -8.71 5.38
C ALA A 85 14.53 -8.19 6.12
N GLU A 86 15.72 -8.36 5.52
CA GLU A 86 16.97 -7.84 6.09
C GLU A 86 16.94 -6.31 6.24
N ARG A 87 16.36 -5.59 5.26
CA ARG A 87 16.34 -4.12 5.28
C ARG A 87 15.25 -3.52 6.14
N TYR A 88 14.11 -4.18 6.32
CA TYR A 88 13.10 -3.74 7.29
C TYR A 88 13.69 -3.62 8.69
N LEU A 89 14.62 -4.50 9.04
CA LEU A 89 15.34 -4.48 10.30
C LEU A 89 16.44 -3.39 10.37
N ILE A 90 16.95 -2.93 9.22
CA ILE A 90 18.21 -2.17 9.17
C ILE A 90 18.04 -0.71 8.70
N LYS A 91 17.31 -0.39 7.61
CA LYS A 91 17.15 1.00 7.11
C LYS A 91 15.92 1.19 6.20
N GLN A 92 15.13 2.23 6.46
CA GLN A 92 14.02 2.71 5.62
C GLN A 92 14.54 3.37 4.30
N ASN A 93 15.21 2.63 3.41
CA ASN A 93 15.70 3.18 2.14
C ASN A 93 15.53 2.19 0.97
N TRP A 94 15.08 2.70 -0.19
CA TRP A 94 14.85 1.89 -1.41
C TRP A 94 16.16 1.71 -2.18
N ILE A 95 16.41 0.50 -2.70
CA ILE A 95 17.53 0.25 -3.63
C ILE A 95 16.99 -0.61 -4.77
N TYR A 96 17.38 -0.26 -6.00
CA TYR A 96 17.07 -1.00 -7.21
C TYR A 96 17.67 -2.41 -7.13
N ILE A 97 16.85 -3.44 -7.37
CA ILE A 97 17.33 -4.82 -7.52
C ILE A 97 17.36 -5.06 -9.02
N ASP A 98 18.57 -5.23 -9.57
CA ASP A 98 18.72 -5.59 -10.96
C ASP A 98 18.42 -7.08 -11.13
N PHE A 99 17.48 -7.40 -12.01
CA PHE A 99 16.99 -8.77 -12.25
C PHE A 99 17.61 -9.39 -13.52
N MET A 100 18.55 -8.71 -14.20
CA MET A 100 19.07 -9.11 -15.51
C MET A 100 20.42 -9.86 -15.50
N GLU A 101 20.69 -10.70 -14.51
CA GLU A 101 21.78 -11.69 -14.58
C GLU A 101 21.25 -13.10 -14.31
N ALA A 102 20.51 -13.63 -15.29
CA ALA A 102 20.21 -15.06 -15.42
C ALA A 102 20.50 -15.50 -16.85
#